data_AF-A0A940CWA6-F1
#
_entry.id   AF-A0A940CWA6-F1
#
_cell.length_a   1.000
_cell.length_b   1.000
_cell.length_c   1.000
_cell.angle_alpha   90.00
_cell.angle_beta   90.00
_cell.angle_gamma   90.00
#
_symmetry.space_group_name_H-M   'P 1'
#
loop_
_entity.id
_entity.type
_entity.pdbx_description
1 polymer ?
#
loop_
_entity_poly.entity_id
_entity_poly.type
_entity_poly.pdbx_seq_one_letter_code
_entity_poly.pdbx_strand_id
1 'polypeptide(L)'
;MKNNTKLLGRGLDNLFDNTIEDQFFDKALKDDENGNYLFAFHYYMKVVELNGKLKAKALNNAAVILAENGFSSKAIELLKEALKIDSNNSEIKYNLNSLLSEAE
;
A
#
# COMPACT_ATOMS: atom_id res chain seq x y z
N MET A 1 -41.26 -14.87 -26.73
CA MET A 1 -41.13 -14.63 -25.27
C MET A 1 -39.89 -13.79 -25.05
N LYS A 2 -40.05 -12.55 -24.54
CA LYS A 2 -38.94 -11.66 -24.24
C LYS A 2 -38.31 -12.12 -22.92
N ASN A 3 -37.17 -12.79 -22.99
CA ASN A 3 -36.37 -13.05 -21.79
C ASN A 3 -35.68 -11.75 -21.39
N ASN A 4 -36.31 -11.04 -20.46
CA ASN A 4 -35.69 -10.01 -19.65
C ASN A 4 -34.58 -10.65 -18.81
N THR A 5 -33.35 -10.65 -19.31
CA THR A 5 -32.14 -10.71 -18.48
C THR A 5 -32.08 -9.41 -17.70
N LYS A 6 -32.81 -9.40 -16.58
CA LYS A 6 -32.74 -8.35 -15.56
C LYS A 6 -31.29 -8.32 -15.08
N LEU A 7 -30.61 -7.18 -15.29
CA LEU A 7 -29.27 -6.91 -14.80
C LEU A 7 -29.20 -7.19 -13.29
N LEU A 8 -28.72 -8.37 -12.91
CA LEU A 8 -28.34 -8.66 -11.53
C LEU A 8 -26.93 -8.09 -11.34
N GLY A 9 -26.92 -6.80 -11.01
CA GLY A 9 -25.92 -6.13 -10.18
C GLY A 9 -24.45 -6.22 -10.58
N ARG A 10 -23.92 -5.11 -11.10
CA ARG A 10 -22.49 -4.72 -11.02
C ARG A 10 -21.93 -4.67 -9.58
N GLY A 11 -22.71 -5.09 -8.58
CA GLY A 11 -22.36 -5.10 -7.17
C GLY A 11 -21.94 -6.48 -6.63
N LEU A 12 -22.09 -7.56 -7.42
CA LEU A 12 -21.63 -8.90 -7.02
C LEU A 12 -20.20 -9.19 -7.47
N ASP A 13 -19.72 -8.53 -8.52
CA ASP A 13 -18.34 -8.66 -9.01
C ASP A 13 -17.32 -8.24 -7.92
N ASN A 14 -17.68 -7.25 -7.09
CA ASN A 14 -16.87 -6.79 -5.95
C ASN A 14 -16.96 -7.64 -4.68
N LEU A 15 -17.82 -8.66 -4.63
CA LEU A 15 -18.03 -9.46 -3.42
C LEU A 15 -17.07 -10.66 -3.35
N PHE A 16 -16.43 -11.02 -4.46
CA PHE A 16 -15.59 -12.22 -4.57
C PHE A 16 -14.27 -12.04 -5.36
N ASP A 17 -14.06 -10.93 -6.07
CA ASP A 17 -12.76 -10.67 -6.70
C ASP A 17 -11.84 -9.88 -5.78
N ASN A 18 -11.01 -10.62 -5.03
CA ASN A 18 -9.78 -10.06 -4.45
C ASN A 18 -8.90 -9.58 -5.63
N THR A 19 -8.79 -8.27 -5.83
CA THR A 19 -8.04 -7.70 -6.95
C THR A 19 -6.57 -8.13 -6.87
N ILE A 20 -5.84 -8.12 -7.99
CA ILE A 20 -4.38 -8.39 -7.94
C ILE A 20 -3.66 -7.43 -6.98
N GLU A 21 -4.17 -6.20 -6.86
CA GLU A 21 -3.68 -5.20 -5.90
C GLU A 21 -3.88 -5.66 -4.45
N ASP A 22 -5.11 -6.05 -4.11
CA ASP A 22 -5.46 -6.55 -2.78
C ASP A 22 -4.67 -7.86 -2.46
N GLN A 23 -4.49 -8.77 -3.43
CA GLN A 23 -3.69 -9.99 -3.27
C GLN A 23 -2.20 -9.72 -2.99
N PHE A 24 -1.58 -8.77 -3.69
CA PHE A 24 -0.20 -8.40 -3.41
C PHE A 24 -0.08 -7.70 -2.05
N PHE A 25 -1.06 -6.87 -1.69
CA PHE A 25 -1.07 -6.22 -0.39
C PHE A 25 -1.20 -7.23 0.76
N ASP A 26 -2.07 -8.23 0.64
CA ASP A 26 -2.23 -9.31 1.62
C ASP A 26 -0.95 -10.14 1.78
N LYS A 27 -0.26 -10.45 0.67
CA LYS A 27 1.05 -11.13 0.72
C LYS A 27 2.10 -10.27 1.41
N ALA A 28 2.14 -8.97 1.11
CA ALA A 28 3.07 -8.05 1.74
C ALA A 28 2.88 -8.03 3.25
N LEU A 29 1.64 -7.85 3.73
CA LEU A 29 1.31 -7.90 5.16
C LEU A 29 1.74 -9.20 5.81
N LYS A 30 1.43 -10.34 5.18
CA LYS A 30 1.80 -11.65 5.72
C LYS A 30 3.32 -11.82 5.82
N ASP A 31 4.08 -11.39 4.81
CA ASP A 31 5.53 -11.48 4.85
C ASP A 31 6.11 -10.52 5.91
N ASP A 32 5.52 -9.34 6.08
CA ASP A 32 5.90 -8.34 7.10
C ASP A 32 5.72 -8.91 8.52
N GLU A 33 4.55 -9.48 8.81
CA GLU A 33 4.24 -10.14 10.08
C GLU A 33 5.18 -11.32 10.39
N ASN A 34 5.68 -12.01 9.36
CA ASN A 34 6.62 -13.11 9.52
C ASN A 34 8.10 -12.65 9.61
N GLY A 35 8.37 -11.34 9.55
CA GLY A 35 9.71 -10.77 9.55
C GLY A 35 10.45 -10.93 8.20
N ASN A 36 9.75 -11.35 7.15
CA ASN A 36 10.28 -11.51 5.80
C ASN A 36 10.32 -10.16 5.06
N TYR A 37 10.93 -9.14 5.67
CA TYR A 37 10.83 -7.73 5.24
C TYR A 37 11.23 -7.49 3.77
N LEU A 38 12.17 -8.26 3.22
CA LEU A 38 12.55 -8.16 1.79
C LEU A 38 11.40 -8.57 0.85
N PHE A 39 10.66 -9.62 1.20
CA PHE A 39 9.50 -10.07 0.43
C PHE A 39 8.31 -9.13 0.64
N ALA A 40 8.11 -8.64 1.87
CA ALA A 40 7.11 -7.64 2.17
C ALA A 40 7.32 -6.37 1.33
N PHE A 41 8.55 -5.83 1.35
CA PHE A 41 8.93 -4.68 0.53
C PHE A 41 8.69 -4.94 -0.96
N HIS A 42 9.09 -6.10 -1.47
CA HIS A 42 8.84 -6.47 -2.86
C HIS A 42 7.35 -6.42 -3.22
N TYR A 43 6.49 -7.02 -2.41
CA TYR A 43 5.05 -7.04 -2.68
C TYR A 43 4.38 -5.68 -2.48
N TYR A 44 4.80 -4.87 -1.50
CA TYR A 44 4.34 -3.48 -1.42
C TYR A 44 4.71 -2.72 -2.68
N MET A 45 5.92 -2.87 -3.21
CA MET A 45 6.30 -2.20 -4.47
C MET A 45 5.50 -2.71 -5.67
N LYS A 46 5.11 -4.00 -5.70
CA LYS A 46 4.15 -4.51 -6.70
C LYS A 46 2.78 -3.84 -6.62
N VAL A 47 2.29 -3.54 -5.42
CA VAL A 47 1.05 -2.74 -5.24
C VAL A 47 1.24 -1.32 -5.79
N VAL A 48 2.41 -0.70 -5.53
CA VAL A 48 2.72 0.65 -6.03
C VAL A 48 2.72 0.71 -7.57
N GLU A 49 3.25 -0.32 -8.25
CA GLU A 49 3.27 -0.45 -9.71
C GLU A 49 1.86 -0.47 -10.33
N LEU A 50 0.86 -1.01 -9.62
CA LEU A 50 -0.52 -1.13 -10.11
C LEU A 50 -1.27 0.21 -10.12
N ASN A 51 -0.75 1.25 -9.44
CA ASN A 51 -1.36 2.58 -9.35
C ASN A 51 -2.84 2.57 -8.90
N GLY A 52 -3.21 1.64 -8.03
CA GLY A 52 -4.57 1.51 -7.49
C GLY A 52 -4.78 2.25 -6.17
N LYS A 53 -5.87 1.89 -5.49
CA LYS A 53 -6.35 2.56 -4.26
C LYS A 53 -5.42 2.36 -3.06
N LEU A 54 -4.62 1.29 -3.06
CA LEU A 54 -3.72 0.93 -1.96
C LEU A 54 -2.33 1.55 -2.12
N LYS A 55 -2.04 2.24 -3.24
CA LYS A 55 -0.71 2.80 -3.52
C LYS A 55 -0.15 3.64 -2.36
N ALA A 56 -0.94 4.56 -1.79
CA ALA A 56 -0.48 5.40 -0.68
C ALA A 56 -0.11 4.57 0.57
N LYS A 57 -0.93 3.57 0.89
CA LYS A 57 -0.70 2.67 2.04
C LYS A 57 0.51 1.76 1.82
N ALA A 58 0.69 1.26 0.59
CA ALA A 58 1.84 0.44 0.23
C ALA A 58 3.16 1.24 0.28
N LEU A 59 3.16 2.48 -0.21
CA LEU A 59 4.31 3.39 -0.07
C LEU A 59 4.66 3.65 1.39
N ASN A 60 3.66 3.86 2.25
CA ASN A 60 3.87 4.04 3.70
C ASN A 60 4.56 2.82 4.32
N ASN A 61 4.03 1.61 4.11
CA ASN A 61 4.59 0.41 4.73
C ASN A 61 5.98 0.08 4.16
N ALA A 62 6.19 0.26 2.85
CA ALA A 62 7.50 0.12 2.24
C ALA A 62 8.52 1.12 2.82
N ALA A 63 8.09 2.34 3.14
CA ALA A 63 8.94 3.32 3.80
C ALA A 63 9.32 2.93 5.23
N VAL A 64 8.38 2.39 6.01
CA VAL A 64 8.66 1.88 7.36
C VAL A 64 9.73 0.78 7.29
N ILE A 65 9.59 -0.20 6.40
CA ILE A 65 10.60 -1.25 6.21
C ILE A 65 11.97 -0.65 5.87
N LEU A 66 12.03 0.34 4.97
CA LEU A 66 13.28 1.00 4.62
C LEU A 66 13.90 1.72 5.82
N ALA A 67 13.10 2.43 6.60
CA ALA A 67 13.56 3.14 7.80
C ALA A 67 14.16 2.18 8.83
N GLU A 68 13.45 1.09 9.16
CA GLU A 68 13.90 0.08 10.13
C GLU A 68 15.19 -0.61 9.70
N ASN A 69 15.48 -0.62 8.39
CA ASN A 69 16.69 -1.21 7.82
C ASN A 69 17.77 -0.16 7.47
N GLY A 70 17.68 1.06 8.02
CA GLY A 70 18.72 2.09 7.91
C GLY A 70 18.72 2.89 6.60
N PHE A 71 17.68 2.77 5.78
CA PHE A 71 17.52 3.48 4.51
C PHE A 71 16.62 4.72 4.64
N SER A 72 16.81 5.52 5.70
CA SER A 72 15.94 6.65 6.07
C SER A 72 15.71 7.66 4.94
N SER A 73 16.73 7.97 4.12
CA SER A 73 16.56 8.90 2.99
C SER A 73 15.55 8.40 1.95
N LYS A 74 15.59 7.11 1.61
CA LYS A 74 14.61 6.52 0.68
C LYS A 74 13.23 6.39 1.32
N ALA A 75 13.16 6.07 2.61
CA ALA A 75 11.89 6.05 3.34
C ALA A 75 11.20 7.42 3.29
N ILE A 76 11.94 8.52 3.51
CA ILE A 76 11.42 9.89 3.37
C ILE A 76 10.90 10.18 1.96
N GLU A 77 11.60 9.73 0.92
CA GLU A 77 11.13 9.88 -0.47
C GLU A 77 9.79 9.17 -0.70
N LEU A 78 9.66 7.92 -0.25
CA LEU A 78 8.41 7.15 -0.37
C LEU A 78 7.25 7.79 0.41
N LEU A 79 7.49 8.27 1.62
CA LEU A 79 6.46 8.96 2.43
C LEU A 79 6.01 10.27 1.78
N LYS A 80 6.94 11.02 1.17
CA LYS A 80 6.60 12.21 0.39
C LYS A 80 5.76 11.87 -0.84
N GLU A 81 6.04 10.76 -1.52
CA GLU A 81 5.19 10.28 -2.61
C GLU A 81 3.80 9.89 -2.09
N ALA A 82 3.74 9.17 -0.97
CA ALA A 82 2.48 8.74 -0.37
C ALA A 82 1.58 9.94 0.02
N LEU A 83 2.16 11.01 0.58
CA LEU A 83 1.44 12.27 0.89
C LEU A 83 0.96 13.03 -0.35
N LYS A 84 1.57 12.83 -1.53
CA LYS A 84 1.03 13.42 -2.77
C LYS A 84 -0.28 12.74 -3.19
N ILE A 85 -0.49 11.49 -2.76
CA ILE A 85 -1.69 10.70 -3.06
C ILE A 85 -2.75 10.91 -1.98
N ASP A 86 -2.36 10.83 -0.71
CA ASP A 86 -3.24 11.07 0.44
C ASP A 86 -2.60 12.09 1.39
N SER A 87 -2.82 13.37 1.08
CA SER A 87 -2.23 14.49 1.80
C SER A 87 -2.73 14.66 3.23
N ASN A 88 -3.81 13.98 3.61
CA ASN A 88 -4.43 14.10 4.92
C ASN A 88 -4.19 12.88 5.81
N ASN A 89 -3.45 11.87 5.32
CA ASN A 89 -3.14 10.69 6.09
C ASN A 89 -2.25 11.01 7.30
N SER A 90 -2.80 10.86 8.51
CA SER A 90 -2.09 11.16 9.75
C SER A 90 -0.92 10.22 10.01
N GLU A 91 -1.03 8.95 9.61
CA GLU A 91 0.03 7.94 9.81
C GLU A 91 1.25 8.26 8.96
N ILE A 92 1.05 8.58 7.68
CA ILE A 92 2.13 8.95 6.76
C ILE A 92 2.84 10.23 7.24
N LYS A 93 2.08 11.23 7.71
CA LYS A 93 2.65 12.46 8.29
C LYS A 93 3.47 12.16 9.53
N TYR A 94 2.97 11.29 10.40
CA TYR A 94 3.68 10.89 11.61
C TYR A 94 5.01 10.22 11.28
N ASN A 95 5.00 9.21 10.40
CA ASN A 95 6.21 8.50 9.96
C ASN A 95 7.23 9.45 9.33
N LEU A 96 6.78 10.39 8.49
CA LEU A 96 7.67 11.36 7.86
C LEU A 96 8.30 12.30 8.89
N ASN A 97 7.50 12.81 9.83
CA ASN A 97 8.01 13.71 10.87
C ASN A 97 8.98 13.00 11.82
N SER A 98 8.72 11.74 12.18
CA SER A 98 9.65 10.94 13.00
C SER A 98 11.02 10.87 12.34
N LEU A 99 11.06 10.47 11.06
CA LEU A 99 12.32 10.32 10.31
C LEU A 99 13.05 11.65 10.07
N LEU A 100 12.31 12.75 9.88
CA LEU A 100 12.94 14.06 9.74
C LEU A 100 13.52 14.53 11.07
N SER A 101 12.86 14.27 12.19
CA SER A 101 13.36 14.65 13.53
C SER A 101 14.58 13.85 13.96
N GLU A 102 14.73 12.61 13.50
CA GLU A 102 15.92 11.78 13.75
C GLU A 102 17.14 12.19 12.91
N ALA A 103 16.93 12.95 11.83
CA ALA A 103 17.99 13.40 10.94
C ALA A 103 18.62 14.75 11.36
N GLU A 104 18.05 15.41 12.37
CA GLU A 104 18.52 16.66 12.98
C GLU A 104 19.48 16.39 14.15
#